data_AF-A0AA88XNC8-F1
#
_entry.id   AF-A0AA88XNC8-F1
#
_cell.length_a   1.000
_cell.length_b   1.000
_cell.length_c   1.000
_cell.angle_alpha   90.00
_cell.angle_beta   90.00
_cell.angle_gamma   90.00
#
_symmetry.space_group_name_H-M   'P 1'
#
loop_
_entity.id
_entity.type
_entity.pdbx_description
1 polymer ?
#
loop_
_entity_poly.entity_id
_entity_poly.type
_entity_poly.pdbx_seq_one_letter_code
_entity_poly.pdbx_strand_id
1 'polypeptide(L)'
;MPLSTTVEKLMDMLDQLMKWIEEIPPIDQPQRFGNKAFRDFFQRLKENSEALVKDCIDEKFHRSCPEVSVYLVESIGNDTRIDYGSGHELAFAAFLCCLFKIGALEEADAPAVGLKVFARYLDLVRKLQTEYRMEPAGSHGVWSLDDYQFIPFIWGSSQFIEHRVIRPKSFVKPDVFENYDKDYLFLGCIKYINQVKTGPFHEHSNQLWNISGVQMWAKVNSGLIKMYKAEVLAKFPVVQHFLFGSLLSIKPAS
;
A
#
# COMPACT_ATOMS: atom_id res chain seq x y z
N MET A 1 -18.64 7.43 10.47
CA MET A 1 -19.05 6.06 10.09
C MET A 1 -18.61 5.15 11.23
N PRO A 2 -19.54 4.41 11.88
CA PRO A 2 -19.16 3.39 12.85
C PRO A 2 -18.30 2.34 12.14
N LEU A 3 -17.24 1.88 12.81
CA LEU A 3 -16.37 0.84 12.27
C LEU A 3 -16.89 -0.52 12.73
N SER A 4 -16.83 -1.53 11.86
CA SER A 4 -17.03 -2.90 12.29
C SER A 4 -15.86 -3.34 13.17
N THR A 5 -16.13 -4.32 14.04
CA THR A 5 -15.11 -4.90 14.91
C THR A 5 -13.91 -5.43 14.11
N THR A 6 -14.14 -6.01 12.93
CA THR A 6 -13.04 -6.49 12.06
C THR A 6 -12.18 -5.35 11.54
N VAL A 7 -12.78 -4.22 11.14
CA VAL A 7 -12.01 -3.04 10.72
C VAL A 7 -11.19 -2.46 11.87
N GLU A 8 -11.74 -2.38 13.08
CA GLU A 8 -11.00 -1.91 14.26
C GLU A 8 -9.82 -2.84 14.57
N LYS A 9 -10.03 -4.15 14.57
CA LYS A 9 -8.95 -5.12 14.82
C LYS A 9 -7.87 -5.12 13.75
N LEU A 10 -8.22 -4.88 12.48
CA LEU A 10 -7.22 -4.71 11.42
C LEU A 10 -6.35 -3.47 11.64
N MET A 11 -6.93 -2.38 12.15
CA MET A 11 -6.16 -1.19 12.54
C MET A 11 -5.24 -1.49 13.71
N ASP A 12 -5.73 -2.20 14.74
CA ASP A 12 -4.94 -2.61 15.90
C ASP A 12 -3.78 -3.55 15.51
N MET A 13 -4.02 -4.46 14.56
CA MET A 13 -2.97 -5.32 14.01
C MET A 13 -1.88 -4.49 13.32
N LEU A 14 -2.25 -3.49 12.51
CA LEU A 14 -1.28 -2.59 11.87
C LEU A 14 -0.53 -1.74 12.91
N ASP A 15 -1.19 -1.31 13.99
CA ASP A 15 -0.56 -0.62 15.12
C ASP A 15 0.43 -1.52 15.87
N GLN A 16 0.11 -2.81 16.01
CA GLN A 16 1.03 -3.79 16.56
C GLN A 16 2.28 -3.96 15.69
N LEU A 17 2.12 -4.04 14.37
CA LEU A 17 3.26 -4.07 13.44
C LEU A 17 4.10 -2.79 13.52
N MET A 18 3.45 -1.61 13.68
CA MET A 18 4.16 -0.35 13.89
C MET A 18 5.01 -0.34 15.17
N LYS A 19 4.52 -0.95 16.26
CA LYS A 19 5.29 -1.10 17.52
C LYS A 19 6.48 -2.03 17.35
N TRP A 20 6.36 -3.09 16.57
CA TRP A 20 7.49 -3.99 16.31
C TRP A 20 8.66 -3.30 15.62
N ILE A 21 8.40 -2.28 14.79
CA ILE A 21 9.48 -1.47 14.20
C ILE A 21 10.28 -0.74 15.29
N GLU A 22 9.60 -0.26 16.34
CA GLU A 22 10.25 0.42 17.46
C GLU A 22 11.03 -0.55 18.36
N GLU A 23 10.53 -1.78 18.48
CA GLU A 23 11.19 -2.86 19.22
C GLU A 23 12.39 -3.46 18.45
N ILE A 24 12.48 -3.24 17.14
CA ILE A 24 13.52 -3.79 16.25
C ILE A 24 14.22 -2.63 15.54
N PRO A 25 15.05 -1.85 16.27
CA PRO A 25 15.71 -0.68 15.71
C PRO A 25 16.75 -1.08 14.64
N PRO A 26 17.06 -0.18 13.69
CA PRO A 26 18.12 -0.40 12.71
C PRO A 26 19.45 -0.72 13.38
N ILE A 27 20.16 -1.72 12.85
CA ILE A 27 21.51 -2.05 13.31
C ILE A 27 22.55 -1.21 12.60
N ASP A 28 23.69 -0.98 13.26
CA ASP A 28 24.86 -0.43 12.59
C ASP A 28 25.41 -1.43 11.58
N GLN A 29 25.61 -0.96 10.34
CA GLN A 29 26.07 -1.79 9.24
C GLN A 29 26.82 -0.96 8.20
N PRO A 30 27.80 -1.55 7.50
CA PRO A 30 28.56 -0.83 6.48
C PRO A 30 27.72 -0.52 5.23
N GLN A 31 26.66 -1.29 4.94
CA GLN A 31 25.81 -1.07 3.78
C GLN A 31 24.88 0.14 3.98
N ARG A 32 24.85 1.03 2.98
CA ARG A 32 24.02 2.24 2.99
C ARG A 32 22.51 1.94 2.83
N PHE A 33 22.17 0.97 1.98
CA PHE A 33 20.79 0.55 1.68
C PHE A 33 20.49 -0.81 2.32
N GLY A 34 19.20 -1.05 2.57
CA GLY A 34 18.70 -2.31 3.12
C GLY A 34 19.28 -2.63 4.50
N ASN A 35 18.66 -2.12 5.56
CA ASN A 35 19.06 -2.45 6.92
C ASN A 35 18.63 -3.88 7.28
N LYS A 36 19.61 -4.71 7.70
CA LYS A 36 19.37 -6.13 7.99
C LYS A 36 18.41 -6.38 9.15
N ALA A 37 18.17 -5.42 10.03
CA ALA A 37 17.15 -5.51 11.08
C ALA A 37 15.73 -5.77 10.51
N PHE A 38 15.48 -5.40 9.25
CA PHE A 38 14.23 -5.75 8.57
C PHE A 38 13.98 -7.26 8.53
N ARG A 39 15.04 -8.09 8.48
CA ARG A 39 14.91 -9.55 8.47
C ARG A 39 14.33 -10.08 9.78
N ASP A 40 14.72 -9.47 10.89
CA ASP A 40 14.20 -9.82 12.22
C ASP A 40 12.72 -9.42 12.33
N PHE A 41 12.36 -8.23 11.83
CA PHE A 41 10.97 -7.80 11.70
C PHE A 41 10.15 -8.76 10.83
N PHE A 42 10.66 -9.10 9.64
CA PHE A 42 9.98 -9.97 8.68
C PHE A 42 9.81 -11.39 9.21
N GLN A 43 10.83 -11.94 9.89
CA GLN A 43 10.75 -13.25 10.51
C GLN A 43 9.72 -13.28 11.64
N ARG A 44 9.67 -12.24 12.49
CA ARG A 44 8.64 -12.10 13.52
C ARG A 44 7.24 -12.03 12.91
N LEU A 45 7.05 -11.26 11.84
CA LEU A 45 5.79 -11.24 11.09
C LEU A 45 5.42 -12.63 10.57
N LYS A 46 6.35 -13.33 9.94
CA LYS A 46 6.11 -14.67 9.38
C LYS A 46 5.65 -15.66 10.44
N GLU A 47 6.32 -15.70 11.59
CA GLU A 47 6.01 -16.59 12.72
C GLU A 47 4.66 -16.29 13.38
N ASN A 48 4.21 -15.03 13.37
CA ASN A 48 3.01 -14.59 14.07
C ASN A 48 1.81 -14.32 13.13
N SER A 49 2.02 -14.38 11.81
CA SER A 49 1.05 -13.95 10.79
C SER A 49 -0.31 -14.63 10.91
N GLU A 50 -0.36 -15.94 11.12
CA GLU A 50 -1.64 -16.66 11.27
C GLU A 50 -2.39 -16.23 12.54
N ALA A 51 -1.68 -16.02 13.66
CA ALA A 51 -2.27 -15.55 14.90
C ALA A 51 -2.82 -14.12 14.75
N LEU A 52 -2.06 -13.22 14.13
CA LEU A 52 -2.49 -11.85 13.82
C LEU A 52 -3.81 -11.84 13.03
N VAL A 53 -3.92 -12.68 12.00
CA VAL A 53 -5.15 -12.78 11.20
C VAL A 53 -6.31 -13.37 12.00
N LYS A 54 -6.07 -14.41 12.81
CA LYS A 54 -7.11 -15.00 13.69
C LYS A 54 -7.67 -13.99 14.68
N ASP A 55 -6.82 -13.13 15.24
CA ASP A 55 -7.24 -12.10 16.19
C ASP A 55 -8.14 -11.05 15.54
N CYS A 56 -7.99 -10.82 14.21
CA CYS A 56 -8.77 -9.86 13.45
C CYS A 56 -10.19 -10.32 13.09
N ILE A 57 -10.45 -11.63 13.02
CA ILE A 57 -11.69 -12.18 12.45
C ILE A 57 -12.37 -13.18 13.38
N ASP A 58 -13.67 -13.39 13.17
CA ASP A 58 -14.44 -14.40 13.93
C ASP A 58 -13.88 -15.82 13.76
N GLU A 59 -14.02 -16.63 14.81
CA GLU A 59 -13.56 -18.03 14.86
C GLU A 59 -14.09 -18.89 13.71
N LYS A 60 -15.33 -18.61 13.25
CA LYS A 60 -15.95 -19.30 12.11
C LYS A 60 -15.14 -19.22 10.81
N PHE A 61 -14.23 -18.24 10.70
CA PHE A 61 -13.37 -18.01 9.54
C PHE A 61 -11.92 -18.50 9.72
N HIS A 62 -11.56 -19.03 10.90
CA HIS A 62 -10.17 -19.38 11.23
C HIS A 62 -9.57 -20.43 10.30
N ARG A 63 -10.40 -21.27 9.67
CA ARG A 63 -9.96 -22.26 8.68
C ARG A 63 -9.26 -21.63 7.46
N SER A 64 -9.56 -20.37 7.14
CA SER A 64 -8.95 -19.64 6.03
C SER A 64 -7.66 -18.90 6.42
N CYS A 65 -7.37 -18.75 7.72
CA CYS A 65 -6.22 -17.98 8.21
C CYS A 65 -4.86 -18.43 7.66
N PRO A 66 -4.56 -19.74 7.51
CA PRO A 66 -3.29 -20.17 6.94
C PRO A 66 -3.04 -19.68 5.51
N GLU A 67 -4.09 -19.55 4.69
CA GLU A 67 -3.97 -19.00 3.34
C GLU A 67 -3.98 -17.47 3.35
N VAL A 68 -4.85 -16.86 4.16
CA VAL A 68 -4.97 -15.40 4.23
C VAL A 68 -3.69 -14.75 4.76
N SER A 69 -3.04 -15.36 5.75
CA SER A 69 -1.81 -14.83 6.37
C SER A 69 -0.62 -14.77 5.41
N VAL A 70 -0.59 -15.63 4.39
CA VAL A 70 0.44 -15.60 3.36
C VAL A 70 0.43 -14.27 2.61
N TYR A 71 -0.75 -13.78 2.22
CA TYR A 71 -0.86 -12.47 1.54
C TYR A 71 -0.45 -11.31 2.47
N LEU A 72 -0.71 -11.42 3.78
CA LEU A 72 -0.23 -10.43 4.76
C LEU A 72 1.30 -10.40 4.82
N VAL A 73 1.96 -11.56 4.89
CA VAL A 73 3.44 -11.65 4.93
C VAL A 73 4.04 -11.08 3.65
N GLU A 74 3.51 -11.46 2.48
CA GLU A 74 3.97 -10.96 1.18
C GLU A 74 3.68 -9.46 0.97
N SER A 75 2.89 -8.83 1.83
CA SER A 75 2.50 -7.43 1.67
C SER A 75 3.49 -6.40 2.19
N ILE A 76 4.57 -6.83 2.85
CA ILE A 76 5.44 -5.94 3.63
C ILE A 76 6.83 -5.74 3.00
N GLY A 77 7.19 -6.52 1.99
CA GLY A 77 8.47 -6.43 1.28
C GLY A 77 9.16 -7.79 1.15
N ASN A 78 10.44 -7.79 0.79
CA ASN A 78 11.26 -9.00 0.71
C ASN A 78 12.43 -8.95 1.69
N ASP A 79 12.57 -9.97 2.53
CA ASP A 79 13.61 -10.06 3.57
C ASP A 79 15.05 -10.19 3.01
N THR A 80 15.17 -10.89 1.89
CA THR A 80 16.46 -11.17 1.27
C THR A 80 17.01 -9.93 0.60
N ARG A 81 16.19 -9.28 -0.25
CA ARG A 81 16.54 -8.08 -1.01
C ARG A 81 16.38 -6.79 -0.21
N ILE A 82 15.58 -6.81 0.85
CA ILE A 82 15.22 -5.64 1.67
C ILE A 82 14.63 -4.54 0.77
N ASP A 83 13.68 -4.94 -0.07
CA ASP A 83 12.98 -4.08 -1.01
C ASP A 83 11.47 -4.15 -0.82
N TYR A 84 10.78 -3.13 -1.33
CA TYR A 84 9.33 -3.02 -1.35
C TYR A 84 8.89 -2.39 -2.67
N GLY A 85 7.70 -2.73 -3.17
CA GLY A 85 7.13 -2.13 -4.37
C GLY A 85 5.68 -2.53 -4.59
N SER A 86 5.15 -2.16 -5.76
CA SER A 86 3.72 -2.33 -6.09
C SER A 86 3.22 -3.78 -6.09
N GLY A 87 4.11 -4.78 -6.21
CA GLY A 87 3.75 -6.20 -6.03
C GLY A 87 3.37 -6.53 -4.58
N HIS A 88 4.07 -5.94 -3.62
CA HIS A 88 3.77 -6.09 -2.18
C HIS A 88 2.50 -5.31 -1.80
N GLU A 89 2.33 -4.10 -2.35
CA GLU A 89 1.08 -3.34 -2.23
C GLU A 89 -0.13 -4.14 -2.77
N LEU A 90 0.05 -4.81 -3.93
CA LEU A 90 -0.95 -5.71 -4.50
C LEU A 90 -1.23 -6.92 -3.58
N ALA A 91 -0.22 -7.47 -2.90
CA ALA A 91 -0.44 -8.53 -1.92
C ALA A 91 -1.26 -8.05 -0.71
N PHE A 92 -1.12 -6.79 -0.26
CA PHE A 92 -2.01 -6.24 0.77
C PHE A 92 -3.45 -6.12 0.28
N ALA A 93 -3.65 -5.66 -0.96
CA ALA A 93 -4.97 -5.62 -1.57
C ALA A 93 -5.58 -7.03 -1.73
N ALA A 94 -4.75 -8.03 -2.02
CA ALA A 94 -5.14 -9.45 -2.06
C ALA A 94 -5.54 -9.97 -0.67
N PHE A 95 -4.78 -9.63 0.38
CA PHE A 95 -5.13 -9.93 1.77
C PHE A 95 -6.52 -9.38 2.13
N LEU A 96 -6.78 -8.10 1.86
CA LEU A 96 -8.09 -7.48 2.09
C LEU A 96 -9.19 -8.14 1.24
N CYS A 97 -8.91 -8.41 -0.04
CA CYS A 97 -9.83 -9.11 -0.94
C CYS A 97 -10.22 -10.49 -0.38
N CYS A 98 -9.26 -11.27 0.11
CA CYS A 98 -9.52 -12.55 0.74
C CYS A 98 -10.47 -12.44 1.93
N LEU A 99 -10.33 -11.41 2.78
CA LEU A 99 -11.23 -11.14 3.90
C LEU A 99 -12.67 -10.83 3.45
N PHE A 100 -12.85 -10.09 2.34
CA PHE A 100 -14.17 -9.92 1.72
C PHE A 100 -14.71 -11.24 1.16
N LYS A 101 -13.87 -12.05 0.49
CA LYS A 101 -14.32 -13.32 -0.14
C LYS A 101 -14.80 -14.35 0.88
N ILE A 102 -14.21 -14.39 2.07
CA ILE A 102 -14.66 -15.27 3.15
C ILE A 102 -15.85 -14.70 3.94
N GLY A 103 -16.20 -13.42 3.74
CA GLY A 103 -17.28 -12.74 4.45
C GLY A 103 -16.89 -12.21 5.83
N ALA A 104 -15.59 -12.08 6.13
CA ALA A 104 -15.10 -11.43 7.35
C ALA A 104 -15.19 -9.90 7.25
N LEU A 105 -15.10 -9.36 6.04
CA LEU A 105 -15.44 -7.99 5.70
C LEU A 105 -16.67 -8.00 4.78
N GLU A 106 -17.57 -7.04 4.98
CA GLU A 106 -18.78 -6.87 4.17
C GLU A 106 -18.70 -5.61 3.31
N GLU A 107 -19.54 -5.48 2.28
CA GLU A 107 -19.53 -4.30 1.38
C GLU A 107 -19.65 -2.96 2.13
N ALA A 108 -20.37 -2.95 3.26
CA ALA A 108 -20.48 -1.78 4.15
C ALA A 108 -19.13 -1.33 4.74
N ASP A 109 -18.15 -2.23 4.86
CA ASP A 109 -16.80 -1.93 5.34
C ASP A 109 -15.91 -1.31 4.25
N ALA A 110 -16.26 -1.44 2.96
CA ALA A 110 -15.38 -1.04 1.86
C ALA A 110 -14.85 0.41 1.96
N PRO A 111 -15.65 1.42 2.34
CA PRO A 111 -15.11 2.76 2.56
C PRO A 111 -14.09 2.83 3.70
N ALA A 112 -14.34 2.14 4.81
CA ALA A 112 -13.43 2.14 5.96
C ALA A 112 -12.14 1.36 5.66
N VAL A 113 -12.22 0.26 4.92
CA VAL A 113 -11.06 -0.50 4.46
C VAL A 113 -10.20 0.35 3.52
N GLY A 114 -10.81 1.00 2.54
CA GLY A 114 -10.09 1.86 1.58
C GLY A 114 -9.50 3.12 2.21
N LEU A 115 -10.20 3.77 3.14
CA LEU A 115 -9.82 5.09 3.66
C LEU A 115 -9.12 5.06 5.02
N LYS A 116 -9.26 3.98 5.81
CA LYS A 116 -8.63 3.87 7.14
C LYS A 116 -7.60 2.74 7.18
N VAL A 117 -8.00 1.51 6.89
CA VAL A 117 -7.10 0.34 6.96
C VAL A 117 -5.94 0.52 5.97
N PHE A 118 -6.25 0.89 4.73
CA PHE A 118 -5.22 1.11 3.74
C PHE A 118 -4.37 2.35 4.03
N ALA A 119 -4.97 3.43 4.53
CA ALA A 119 -4.21 4.61 4.98
C ALA A 119 -3.20 4.24 6.08
N ARG A 120 -3.62 3.41 7.04
CA ARG A 120 -2.77 2.95 8.13
C ARG A 120 -1.67 2.00 7.64
N TYR A 121 -1.99 1.15 6.67
CA TYR A 121 -1.00 0.33 5.98
C TYR A 121 0.05 1.19 5.27
N LEU A 122 -0.33 2.29 4.62
CA LEU A 122 0.62 3.22 4.02
C LEU A 122 1.56 3.82 5.05
N ASP A 123 1.06 4.20 6.23
CA ASP A 123 1.92 4.68 7.32
C ASP A 123 2.94 3.61 7.75
N LEU A 124 2.48 2.36 7.88
CA LEU A 124 3.35 1.22 8.20
C LEU A 124 4.45 1.03 7.17
N VAL A 125 4.12 0.88 5.90
CA VAL A 125 5.13 0.62 4.86
C VAL A 125 6.05 1.81 4.64
N ARG A 126 5.57 3.06 4.82
CA ARG A 126 6.45 4.24 4.81
C ARG A 126 7.45 4.21 5.95
N LYS A 127 7.00 3.87 7.17
CA LYS A 127 7.91 3.73 8.31
C LYS A 127 8.94 2.64 8.06
N LEU A 128 8.55 1.49 7.51
CA LEU A 128 9.48 0.42 7.13
C LEU A 128 10.49 0.87 6.07
N GLN A 129 10.02 1.55 5.01
CA GLN A 129 10.87 2.07 3.94
C GLN A 129 11.94 3.01 4.49
N THR A 130 11.57 3.94 5.39
CA THR A 130 12.52 4.91 5.96
C THR A 130 13.41 4.31 7.04
N GLU A 131 12.84 3.56 7.98
CA GLU A 131 13.56 3.01 9.14
C GLU A 131 14.61 1.99 8.69
N TYR A 132 14.21 1.06 7.81
CA TYR A 132 15.09 0.02 7.29
C TYR A 132 15.72 0.35 5.94
N ARG A 133 15.56 1.58 5.43
CA ARG A 133 16.18 2.05 4.18
C ARG A 133 15.93 1.09 3.02
N MET A 134 14.69 0.64 2.87
CA MET A 134 14.31 -0.38 1.89
C MET A 134 14.43 0.16 0.47
N GLU A 135 14.88 -0.68 -0.45
CA GLU A 135 15.02 -0.30 -1.85
C GLU A 135 13.68 -0.37 -2.62
N PRO A 136 13.44 0.49 -3.62
CA PRO A 136 12.32 0.35 -4.52
C PRO A 136 12.41 -0.92 -5.39
N ALA A 137 11.46 -1.84 -5.24
CA ALA A 137 11.38 -3.07 -6.03
C ALA A 137 10.75 -2.78 -7.40
N GLY A 138 11.54 -2.91 -8.46
CA GLY A 138 11.06 -2.78 -9.84
C GLY A 138 10.74 -1.35 -10.28
N SER A 139 11.13 -0.32 -9.51
CA SER A 139 10.97 1.08 -9.93
C SER A 139 11.93 1.42 -11.08
N HIS A 140 11.42 2.17 -12.06
CA HIS A 140 12.19 2.80 -13.13
C HIS A 140 12.47 4.30 -12.82
N GLY A 141 12.45 4.69 -11.55
CA GLY A 141 12.71 6.07 -11.11
C GLY A 141 11.68 7.05 -11.68
N VAL A 142 12.14 8.05 -12.43
CA VAL A 142 11.30 9.11 -13.02
C VAL A 142 10.23 8.61 -13.99
N TRP A 143 10.35 7.37 -14.47
CA TRP A 143 9.38 6.74 -15.37
C TRP A 143 8.27 5.97 -14.65
N SER A 144 8.45 5.71 -13.35
CA SER A 144 7.41 5.15 -12.47
C SER A 144 6.40 6.23 -12.06
N LEU A 145 5.20 5.81 -11.69
CA LEU A 145 4.23 6.70 -11.05
C LEU A 145 4.76 7.21 -9.70
N ASP A 146 5.25 6.28 -8.88
CA ASP A 146 5.89 6.49 -7.58
C ASP A 146 6.92 5.37 -7.38
N ASP A 147 7.84 5.53 -6.43
CA ASP A 147 8.88 4.53 -6.18
C ASP A 147 8.32 3.23 -5.57
N TYR A 148 7.23 3.32 -4.80
CA TYR A 148 6.73 2.20 -4.01
C TYR A 148 5.25 1.88 -4.25
N GLN A 149 4.39 2.89 -4.38
CA GLN A 149 2.94 2.77 -4.28
C GLN A 149 2.22 3.02 -5.61
N PHE A 150 1.02 2.47 -5.78
CA PHE A 150 0.17 2.76 -6.93
C PHE A 150 -1.30 2.90 -6.55
N ILE A 151 -1.84 1.95 -5.78
CA ILE A 151 -3.25 1.91 -5.35
C ILE A 151 -3.75 3.22 -4.70
N PRO A 152 -3.00 3.93 -3.82
CA PRO A 152 -3.52 5.13 -3.18
C PRO A 152 -3.71 6.28 -4.16
N PHE A 153 -3.02 6.28 -5.31
CA PHE A 153 -3.29 7.25 -6.37
C PHE A 153 -4.60 6.93 -7.10
N ILE A 154 -4.94 5.65 -7.28
CA ILE A 154 -6.23 5.23 -7.85
C ILE A 154 -7.35 5.61 -6.88
N TRP A 155 -7.32 5.12 -5.64
CA TRP A 155 -8.39 5.38 -4.69
C TRP A 155 -8.45 6.86 -4.30
N GLY A 156 -7.30 7.50 -4.10
CA GLY A 156 -7.22 8.92 -3.81
C GLY A 156 -7.74 9.82 -4.93
N SER A 157 -7.48 9.48 -6.20
CA SER A 157 -8.06 10.25 -7.32
C SER A 157 -9.58 10.08 -7.42
N SER A 158 -10.12 8.94 -6.96
CA SER A 158 -11.56 8.72 -6.86
C SER A 158 -12.22 9.67 -5.86
N GLN A 159 -11.55 9.98 -4.74
CA GLN A 159 -12.05 10.94 -3.74
C GLN A 159 -12.27 12.35 -4.30
N PHE A 160 -11.64 12.69 -5.43
CA PHE A 160 -11.76 13.99 -6.08
C PHE A 160 -12.70 14.02 -7.29
N ILE A 161 -13.33 12.91 -7.65
CA ILE A 161 -14.34 12.90 -8.72
C ILE A 161 -15.47 13.88 -8.32
N GLU A 162 -15.82 14.79 -9.22
CA GLU A 162 -16.78 15.89 -8.99
C GLU A 162 -16.41 16.90 -7.89
N HIS A 163 -15.19 16.84 -7.35
CA HIS A 163 -14.74 17.82 -6.36
C HIS A 163 -14.75 19.23 -6.94
N ARG A 164 -15.34 20.21 -6.24
CA ARG A 164 -15.62 21.54 -6.84
C ARG A 164 -14.40 22.43 -6.97
N VAL A 165 -13.46 22.33 -6.04
CA VAL A 165 -12.33 23.28 -5.88
C VAL A 165 -11.00 22.69 -6.36
N ILE A 166 -10.52 21.62 -5.70
CA ILE A 166 -9.26 20.96 -6.02
C ILE A 166 -9.36 20.26 -7.39
N ARG A 167 -8.54 20.71 -8.34
CA ARG A 167 -8.35 20.12 -9.69
C ARG A 167 -7.00 19.37 -9.73
N PRO A 168 -6.74 18.47 -10.70
CA PRO A 168 -5.47 17.74 -10.78
C PRO A 168 -4.23 18.66 -10.76
N LYS A 169 -4.25 19.80 -11.49
CA LYS A 169 -3.16 20.80 -11.45
C LYS A 169 -2.82 21.37 -10.06
N SER A 170 -3.67 21.11 -9.06
CA SER A 170 -3.53 21.66 -7.71
C SER A 170 -2.70 20.76 -6.81
N PHE A 171 -2.62 19.44 -7.08
CA PHE A 171 -1.92 18.54 -6.15
C PHE A 171 -0.42 18.78 -6.09
N VAL A 172 0.18 19.43 -7.09
CA VAL A 172 1.61 19.79 -7.10
C VAL A 172 1.90 21.05 -6.30
N LYS A 173 0.88 21.74 -5.77
CA LYS A 173 1.06 22.99 -5.04
C LYS A 173 1.22 22.75 -3.53
N PRO A 174 2.25 23.29 -2.87
CA PRO A 174 2.49 23.10 -1.44
C PRO A 174 1.30 23.46 -0.56
N ASP A 175 0.63 24.59 -0.81
CA ASP A 175 -0.54 25.03 -0.06
C ASP A 175 -1.71 24.02 -0.12
N VAL A 176 -1.78 23.20 -1.17
CA VAL A 176 -2.83 22.19 -1.30
C VAL A 176 -2.46 20.91 -0.57
N PHE A 177 -1.28 20.34 -0.84
CA PHE A 177 -0.93 19.07 -0.22
C PHE A 177 -0.54 19.21 1.26
N GLU A 178 -0.08 20.37 1.74
CA GLU A 178 0.23 20.58 3.16
C GLU A 178 -1.02 20.74 4.04
N ASN A 179 -2.09 21.30 3.48
CA ASN A 179 -3.33 21.58 4.22
C ASN A 179 -4.35 20.43 4.17
N TYR A 180 -4.31 19.61 3.12
CA TYR A 180 -5.33 18.58 2.87
C TYR A 180 -4.76 17.15 2.78
N ASP A 181 -3.50 16.91 3.17
CA ASP A 181 -2.90 15.56 3.14
C ASP A 181 -3.63 14.54 4.01
N LYS A 182 -4.19 15.01 5.13
CA LYS A 182 -4.91 14.14 6.09
C LYS A 182 -6.31 13.77 5.63
N ASP A 183 -6.87 14.53 4.69
CA ASP A 183 -8.23 14.34 4.19
C ASP A 183 -8.27 13.44 2.95
N TYR A 184 -7.20 13.45 2.15
CA TYR A 184 -7.16 12.77 0.85
C TYR A 184 -5.90 11.92 0.68
N LEU A 185 -6.08 10.61 0.42
CA LEU A 185 -5.01 9.64 0.20
C LEU A 185 -4.01 10.11 -0.86
N PHE A 186 -4.52 10.66 -1.96
CA PHE A 186 -3.68 11.16 -3.05
C PHE A 186 -2.72 12.26 -2.55
N LEU A 187 -3.24 13.23 -1.79
CA LEU A 187 -2.43 14.34 -1.28
C LEU A 187 -1.48 13.89 -0.18
N GLY A 188 -1.88 12.92 0.65
CA GLY A 188 -0.96 12.24 1.58
C GLY A 188 0.25 11.62 0.87
N CYS A 189 0.04 10.97 -0.27
CA CYS A 189 1.15 10.47 -1.09
C CYS A 189 2.01 11.59 -1.67
N ILE A 190 1.40 12.67 -2.19
CA ILE A 190 2.18 13.79 -2.73
C ILE A 190 3.02 14.47 -1.65
N LYS A 191 2.46 14.68 -0.46
CA LYS A 191 3.21 15.24 0.67
C LYS A 191 4.40 14.35 1.04
N TYR A 192 4.19 13.03 1.15
CA TYR A 192 5.27 12.09 1.44
C TYR A 192 6.39 12.15 0.39
N ILE A 193 6.04 12.17 -0.91
CA ILE A 193 7.02 12.31 -1.99
C ILE A 193 7.88 13.57 -1.81
N ASN A 194 7.27 14.72 -1.50
CA ASN A 194 7.99 15.99 -1.29
C ASN A 194 8.81 16.01 0.01
N GLN A 195 8.54 15.11 0.96
CA GLN A 195 9.37 14.96 2.17
C GLN A 195 10.62 14.13 1.91
N VAL A 196 10.53 13.10 1.06
CA VAL A 196 11.63 12.13 0.84
C VAL A 196 12.46 12.43 -0.42
N LYS A 197 11.93 13.20 -1.37
CA LYS A 197 12.65 13.63 -2.58
C LYS A 197 12.94 15.14 -2.52
N THR A 198 14.15 15.51 -2.93
CA THR A 198 14.59 16.91 -2.96
C THR A 198 14.66 17.39 -4.41
N GLY A 199 14.36 18.68 -4.62
CA GLY A 199 14.43 19.32 -5.93
C GLY A 199 13.04 19.59 -6.52
N PRO A 200 12.98 20.13 -7.75
CA PRO A 200 11.72 20.40 -8.43
C PRO A 200 10.91 19.13 -8.69
N PHE A 201 9.60 19.17 -8.40
CA PHE A 201 8.71 18.00 -8.52
C PHE A 201 8.73 17.33 -9.91
N HIS A 202 8.85 18.13 -10.97
CA HIS A 202 8.90 17.64 -12.35
C HIS A 202 10.19 16.86 -12.68
N GLU A 203 11.28 17.07 -11.94
CA GLU A 203 12.55 16.36 -12.14
C GLU A 203 12.52 14.97 -11.51
N HIS A 204 11.92 14.82 -10.32
CA HIS A 204 11.95 13.56 -9.57
C HIS A 204 10.65 12.73 -9.64
N SER A 205 9.55 13.33 -10.13
CA SER A 205 8.21 12.73 -10.21
C SER A 205 7.49 13.11 -11.51
N ASN A 206 8.19 12.98 -12.65
CA ASN A 206 7.73 13.44 -13.95
C ASN A 206 6.37 12.83 -14.40
N GLN A 207 6.11 11.55 -14.13
CA GLN A 207 4.80 10.95 -14.45
C GLN A 207 3.65 11.63 -13.70
N LEU A 208 3.79 11.82 -12.39
CA LEU A 208 2.82 12.58 -11.60
C LEU A 208 2.72 14.02 -12.07
N TRP A 209 3.85 14.67 -12.41
CA TRP A 209 3.83 16.02 -12.97
C TRP A 209 2.98 16.10 -14.26
N ASN A 210 3.15 15.16 -15.19
CA ASN A 210 2.34 15.09 -16.41
C ASN A 210 0.85 14.85 -16.10
N ILE A 211 0.53 14.01 -15.11
CA ILE A 211 -0.85 13.77 -14.65
C ILE A 211 -1.49 15.05 -14.12
N SER A 212 -0.72 15.97 -13.53
CA SER A 212 -1.24 17.26 -13.06
C SER A 212 -1.80 18.13 -14.20
N GLY A 213 -1.37 17.90 -15.46
CA GLY A 213 -1.89 18.56 -16.66
C GLY A 213 -3.26 18.06 -17.12
N VAL A 214 -3.75 16.93 -16.59
CA VAL A 214 -5.08 16.40 -16.92
C VAL A 214 -6.16 17.29 -16.31
N GLN A 215 -7.22 17.58 -17.07
CA GLN A 215 -8.23 18.56 -16.64
C GLN A 215 -9.19 18.03 -15.55
N MET A 216 -9.54 16.75 -15.59
CA MET A 216 -10.60 16.18 -14.75
C MET A 216 -10.10 14.96 -13.97
N TRP A 217 -10.44 14.90 -12.68
CA TRP A 217 -10.10 13.76 -11.81
C TRP A 217 -10.68 12.43 -12.30
N ALA A 218 -11.87 12.42 -12.90
CA ALA A 218 -12.43 11.23 -13.53
C ALA A 218 -11.52 10.67 -14.65
N LYS A 219 -10.87 11.56 -15.42
CA LYS A 219 -9.89 11.15 -16.44
C LYS A 219 -8.60 10.66 -15.81
N VAL A 220 -8.10 11.34 -14.76
CA VAL A 220 -6.94 10.87 -13.97
C VAL A 220 -7.20 9.46 -13.44
N ASN A 221 -8.31 9.25 -12.73
CA ASN A 221 -8.66 7.97 -12.14
C ASN A 221 -8.77 6.85 -13.19
N SER A 222 -9.53 7.09 -14.28
CA SER A 222 -9.64 6.10 -15.36
C SER A 222 -8.31 5.79 -16.04
N GLY A 223 -7.42 6.79 -16.16
CA GLY A 223 -6.07 6.63 -16.69
C GLY A 223 -5.18 5.81 -15.77
N LEU A 224 -5.22 6.09 -14.46
CA LEU A 224 -4.48 5.34 -13.44
C LEU A 224 -4.93 3.88 -13.37
N ILE A 225 -6.24 3.58 -13.49
CA ILE A 225 -6.73 2.21 -13.56
C ILE A 225 -6.15 1.47 -14.78
N LYS A 226 -6.11 2.12 -15.96
CA LYS A 226 -5.51 1.53 -17.16
C LYS A 226 -4.01 1.30 -17.00
N MET A 227 -3.31 2.28 -16.42
CA MET A 227 -1.88 2.20 -16.15
C MET A 227 -1.57 1.09 -15.14
N TYR A 228 -2.37 0.93 -14.08
CA TYR A 228 -2.20 -0.16 -13.11
C TYR A 228 -2.33 -1.54 -13.76
N LYS A 229 -3.31 -1.71 -14.65
CA LYS A 229 -3.44 -2.96 -15.41
C LYS A 229 -2.21 -3.24 -16.27
N ALA A 230 -1.64 -2.23 -16.93
CA ALA A 230 -0.51 -2.40 -17.83
C ALA A 230 0.84 -2.54 -17.10
N GLU A 231 1.10 -1.70 -16.10
CA GLU A 231 2.41 -1.56 -15.47
C GLU A 231 2.56 -2.34 -14.15
N VAL A 232 1.44 -2.79 -13.57
CA VAL A 232 1.46 -3.68 -12.39
C VAL A 232 0.95 -5.05 -12.81
N LEU A 233 -0.36 -5.19 -13.08
CA LEU A 233 -1.00 -6.50 -13.25
C LEU A 233 -0.52 -7.30 -14.47
N ALA A 234 -0.15 -6.63 -15.57
CA ALA A 234 0.36 -7.26 -16.79
C ALA A 234 1.91 -7.24 -16.87
N LYS A 235 2.59 -6.77 -15.81
CA LYS A 235 4.04 -6.61 -15.80
C LYS A 235 4.68 -7.80 -15.09
N PHE A 236 5.19 -8.77 -15.86
CA PHE A 236 5.74 -10.01 -15.30
C PHE A 236 6.74 -9.80 -14.14
N PRO A 237 7.74 -8.88 -14.23
CA PRO A 237 8.64 -8.63 -13.10
C PRO A 237 7.96 -8.25 -11.79
N VAL A 238 6.78 -7.64 -11.85
CA VAL A 238 5.99 -7.19 -10.69
C VAL A 238 5.11 -8.32 -10.16
N VAL A 239 4.42 -9.06 -11.03
CA VAL A 239 3.43 -10.07 -10.62
C VAL A 239 3.96 -11.50 -10.54
N GLN A 240 5.19 -11.78 -10.96
CA GLN A 240 5.78 -13.14 -10.91
C GLN A 240 5.83 -13.74 -9.49
N HIS A 241 5.76 -12.91 -8.45
CA HIS A 241 5.72 -13.33 -7.05
C HIS A 241 4.30 -13.39 -6.46
N PHE A 242 3.27 -13.08 -7.25
CA PHE A 242 1.89 -13.18 -6.80
C PHE A 242 1.49 -14.64 -6.59
N LEU A 243 1.00 -14.96 -5.40
CA LEU A 243 0.65 -16.32 -5.01
C LEU A 243 -0.82 -16.62 -5.31
N PHE A 244 -1.10 -17.87 -5.69
CA PHE A 244 -2.45 -18.34 -5.97
C PHE A 244 -2.79 -19.50 -5.05
N GLY A 245 -4.02 -19.47 -4.52
CA GLY A 245 -4.53 -20.46 -3.58
C GLY A 245 -5.97 -20.85 -3.90
N SER A 246 -6.73 -21.20 -2.87
CA SER A 246 -8.15 -21.52 -3.01
C SER A 246 -9.02 -20.26 -3.12
N LEU A 247 -8.67 -19.18 -2.42
CA LEU A 247 -9.42 -17.92 -2.41
C LEU A 247 -9.14 -17.08 -3.66
N LEU A 248 -7.88 -17.05 -4.11
CA LEU A 248 -7.46 -16.41 -5.35
C LEU A 248 -6.87 -17.47 -6.27
N SER A 249 -7.73 -18.08 -7.08
CA SER A 249 -7.35 -19.21 -7.92
C SER A 249 -6.74 -18.78 -9.25
N ILE A 250 -5.74 -19.53 -9.72
CA ILE A 250 -5.18 -19.42 -11.08
C ILE A 250 -6.10 -20.06 -12.15
N LYS A 251 -7.14 -20.79 -11.72
CA LYS A 251 -8.10 -21.40 -12.64
C LYS A 251 -8.83 -20.31 -13.45
N PRO A 252 -9.23 -20.59 -14.70
CA PRO A 252 -10.02 -19.65 -15.50
C PRO A 252 -11.23 -19.14 -14.73
N ALA A 253 -11.50 -17.84 -14.85
CA ALA A 253 -12.67 -17.23 -14.23
C ALA A 253 -13.95 -17.90 -14.76
N SER A 254 -14.87 -18.19 -13.84
CA SER A 254 -16.20 -18.75 -14.11
C SER A 254 -17.13 -17.75 -14.77
#